data_AF-A0A2V6N6I9-F1
#
_entry.id   AF-A0A2V6N6I9-F1
#
_cell.length_a   1.000
_cell.length_b   1.000
_cell.length_c   1.000
_cell.angle_alpha   90.00
_cell.angle_beta   90.00
_cell.angle_gamma   90.00
#
_symmetry.space_group_name_H-M   'P 1'
#
loop_
_entity.id
_entity.type
_entity.pdbx_description
1 polymer ?
#
loop_
_entity_poly.entity_id
_entity_poly.type
_entity_poly.pdbx_seq_one_letter_code
_entity_poly.pdbx_strand_id
1 'polypeptide(L)'
;MENVATDENWKTCFSQLAPGLVLFARQWARSSADAEDIVQEAFVRFWRKQHDIANRGLLYAAVRSIALDFLRRDNRRARRESTAASETNQIVQPMFEIEDES
;
A
#
# COMPACT_ATOMS: atom_id res chain seq x y z
N MET A 1 26.61 29.48 -10.81
CA MET A 1 26.70 28.74 -9.54
C MET A 1 25.49 27.82 -9.49
N GLU A 2 25.72 26.53 -9.69
CA GLU A 2 24.66 25.50 -9.73
C GLU A 2 23.95 25.39 -8.38
N ASN A 3 22.62 25.44 -8.41
CA ASN A 3 21.74 25.18 -7.27
C ASN A 3 21.78 23.70 -6.89
N VAL A 4 22.85 23.25 -6.25
CA VAL A 4 22.99 21.90 -5.65
C VAL A 4 22.35 21.87 -4.25
N ALA A 5 21.22 22.57 -4.07
CA ALA A 5 20.53 22.72 -2.80
C ALA A 5 19.19 21.95 -2.74
N THR A 6 18.84 21.18 -3.77
CA THR A 6 17.49 20.59 -3.88
C THR A 6 17.42 19.12 -3.47
N ASP A 7 18.52 18.35 -3.54
CA ASP A 7 18.45 16.88 -3.40
C ASP A 7 18.83 16.34 -2.00
N GLU A 8 19.66 17.04 -1.22
CA GLU A 8 20.03 16.59 0.13
C GLU A 8 19.06 17.09 1.22
N ASN A 9 18.38 18.20 0.95
CA ASN A 9 17.42 18.77 1.89
C ASN A 9 16.17 17.88 2.05
N TRP A 10 15.69 17.26 0.96
CA TRP A 10 14.50 16.42 1.03
C TRP A 10 14.76 15.12 1.80
N LYS A 11 15.95 14.52 1.68
CA LYS A 11 16.31 13.30 2.44
C LYS A 11 16.29 13.58 3.93
N THR A 12 16.79 14.74 4.33
CA THR A 12 16.81 15.18 5.74
C THR A 12 15.39 15.49 6.24
N CYS A 13 14.57 16.19 5.46
CA CYS A 13 13.16 16.40 5.81
C CYS A 13 12.39 15.07 5.89
N PHE A 14 12.65 14.16 4.96
CA PHE A 14 12.03 12.83 4.93
C PHE A 14 12.40 12.02 6.18
N SER A 15 13.70 11.90 6.51
CA SER A 15 14.14 11.12 7.66
C SER A 15 13.56 11.63 8.99
N GLN A 16 13.32 12.94 9.09
CA GLN A 16 12.68 13.55 10.25
C GLN A 16 11.17 13.32 10.31
N LEU A 17 10.47 13.37 9.18
CA LEU A 17 9.00 13.29 9.12
C LEU A 17 8.46 11.86 8.99
N ALA A 18 9.20 10.99 8.30
CA ALA A 18 8.76 9.64 7.97
C ALA A 18 8.35 8.80 9.19
N PRO A 19 9.08 8.78 10.32
CA PRO A 19 8.67 7.98 11.48
C PRO A 19 7.27 8.31 12.01
N GLY A 20 6.92 9.61 12.06
CA GLY A 20 5.61 10.06 12.51
C GLY A 20 4.49 9.73 11.51
N LEU A 21 4.81 9.77 10.21
CA LEU A 21 3.87 9.41 9.15
C LEU A 21 3.64 7.91 9.09
N VAL A 22 4.67 7.09 9.33
CA VAL A 22 4.55 5.64 9.44
C VAL A 22 3.69 5.27 10.64
N LEU A 23 3.91 5.90 11.79
CA LEU A 23 3.06 5.69 12.97
C LEU A 23 1.59 6.04 12.68
N PHE A 24 1.35 7.10 11.92
CA PHE A 24 0.01 7.48 11.50
C PHE A 24 -0.60 6.48 10.51
N ALA A 25 0.16 6.02 9.51
CA ALA A 25 -0.29 5.05 8.50
C ALA A 25 -0.64 3.68 9.10
N ARG A 26 0.01 3.29 10.20
CA ARG A 26 -0.27 2.05 10.95
C ARG A 26 -1.72 1.92 11.41
N GLN A 27 -2.48 3.00 11.49
CA GLN A 27 -3.91 2.94 11.82
C GLN A 27 -4.75 2.18 10.77
N TRP A 28 -4.23 2.02 9.54
CA TRP A 28 -4.92 1.31 8.45
C TRP A 28 -4.08 0.17 7.83
N ALA A 29 -2.78 0.15 8.09
CA ALA A 29 -1.87 -0.87 7.55
C ALA A 29 -2.03 -2.21 8.28
N ARG A 30 -1.79 -3.33 7.58
CA ARG A 30 -1.82 -4.68 8.18
C ARG A 30 -0.49 -5.08 8.81
N SER A 31 0.61 -4.48 8.33
CA SER A 31 1.97 -4.72 8.79
C SER A 31 2.78 -3.43 8.85
N SER A 32 3.97 -3.47 9.48
CA SER A 32 4.89 -2.32 9.44
C SER A 32 5.35 -2.02 8.00
N ALA A 33 5.60 -3.07 7.21
CA ALA A 33 6.01 -2.93 5.82
C ALA A 33 4.95 -2.19 5.00
N ASP A 34 3.66 -2.55 5.15
CA ASP A 34 2.57 -1.86 4.46
C ASP A 34 2.50 -0.37 4.85
N ALA A 35 2.76 -0.04 6.13
CA ALA A 35 2.77 1.34 6.59
C ALA A 35 3.92 2.15 5.96
N GLU A 36 5.10 1.54 5.85
CA GLU A 36 6.25 2.14 5.17
C GLU A 36 5.98 2.35 3.68
N ASP A 37 5.40 1.36 3.00
CA ASP A 37 5.02 1.46 1.58
C ASP A 37 3.99 2.56 1.32
N ILE A 38 2.98 2.68 2.18
CA ILE A 38 1.98 3.76 2.11
C ILE A 38 2.66 5.13 2.20
N VAL A 39 3.59 5.30 3.15
CA VAL A 39 4.30 6.56 3.36
C VAL A 39 5.23 6.86 2.19
N GLN A 40 5.98 5.88 1.69
CA GLN A 40 6.84 6.03 0.51
C GLN A 40 6.04 6.49 -0.71
N GLU A 41 4.92 5.82 -1.02
CA GLU A 41 4.05 6.20 -2.14
C GLU A 41 3.49 7.62 -1.96
N ALA A 42 3.11 8.00 -0.73
CA ALA A 42 2.63 9.34 -0.43
C ALA A 42 3.69 10.40 -0.71
N PHE A 43 4.92 10.15 -0.25
CA PHE A 43 6.05 11.05 -0.46
C PHE A 43 6.42 11.17 -1.94
N VAL A 44 6.50 10.06 -2.68
CA VAL A 44 6.81 10.08 -4.11
C VAL A 44 5.76 10.90 -4.87
N ARG A 45 4.47 10.72 -4.56
CA ARG A 45 3.40 11.52 -5.17
C ARG A 45 3.46 12.99 -4.78
N PHE A 46 3.75 13.28 -3.52
CA PHE A 46 3.88 14.63 -3.00
C PHE A 46 5.03 15.38 -3.68
N TRP A 47 6.18 14.72 -3.83
CA TRP A 47 7.37 15.24 -4.51
C TRP A 47 7.15 15.46 -6.01
N ARG A 48 6.53 14.50 -6.71
CA ARG A 48 6.21 14.64 -8.14
C ARG A 48 5.30 15.84 -8.43
N LYS A 49 4.47 16.22 -7.47
CA LYS A 49 3.60 17.41 -7.55
C LYS A 49 4.30 18.71 -7.11
N GLN A 50 5.58 18.64 -6.75
CA GLN A 50 6.38 19.78 -6.28
C GLN A 50 5.72 20.52 -5.11
N HIS A 51 5.05 19.79 -4.22
CA HIS A 51 4.45 20.38 -3.03
C HIS A 51 5.52 20.78 -2.02
N ASP A 52 5.29 21.88 -1.32
CA ASP A 52 6.16 22.34 -0.25
C ASP A 52 6.09 21.39 0.95
N ILE A 53 7.24 20.84 1.34
CA ILE A 53 7.38 19.91 2.47
C ILE A 53 7.01 20.55 3.82
N ALA A 54 7.05 21.88 3.92
CA ALA A 54 6.55 22.60 5.10
C ALA A 54 5.04 22.38 5.29
N ASN A 55 4.30 22.06 4.23
CA ASN A 55 2.88 21.73 4.30
C ASN A 55 2.65 20.29 4.79
N ARG A 56 2.94 20.08 6.07
CA ARG A 56 2.72 18.81 6.77
C ARG A 56 1.26 18.35 6.67
N GLY A 57 0.29 19.26 6.75
CA GLY A 57 -1.14 18.92 6.66
C GLY A 57 -1.49 18.22 5.35
N LEU A 58 -0.97 18.73 4.22
CA LEU A 58 -1.15 18.10 2.92
C LEU A 58 -0.48 16.73 2.82
N LEU A 59 0.69 16.56 3.44
CA LEU A 59 1.40 15.29 3.48
C LEU A 59 0.64 14.23 4.29
N TYR A 60 0.11 14.58 5.47
CA TYR A 60 -0.76 13.71 6.26
C TYR A 60 -2.05 13.37 5.51
N ALA A 61 -2.64 14.32 4.79
CA ALA A 61 -3.80 14.07 3.95
C ALA A 61 -3.49 13.07 2.82
N ALA A 62 -2.33 13.22 2.15
CA ALA A 62 -1.89 12.29 1.11
C ALA A 62 -1.68 10.87 1.65
N VAL A 63 -0.99 10.73 2.80
CA VAL A 63 -0.81 9.45 3.49
C VAL A 63 -2.16 8.81 3.81
N ARG A 64 -3.10 9.58 4.38
CA ARG A 64 -4.45 9.08 4.70
C ARG A 64 -5.18 8.59 3.46
N SER A 65 -5.16 9.36 2.37
CA SER A 65 -5.81 8.97 1.11
C SER A 65 -5.26 7.64 0.59
N ILE A 66 -3.95 7.48 0.56
CA ILE A 66 -3.29 6.25 0.09
C ILE A 66 -3.58 5.07 1.01
N ALA A 67 -3.57 5.28 2.32
CA ALA A 67 -3.90 4.27 3.30
C ALA A 67 -5.34 3.75 3.15
N LEU A 68 -6.30 4.65 2.93
CA LEU A 68 -7.70 4.28 2.68
C LEU A 68 -7.85 3.52 1.35
N ASP A 69 -7.13 3.92 0.31
CA ASP A 69 -7.14 3.22 -0.97
C ASP A 69 -6.47 1.84 -0.90
N PHE A 70 -5.44 1.69 -0.07
CA PHE A 70 -4.84 0.41 0.28
C PHE A 70 -5.87 -0.50 0.94
N LEU A 71 -6.52 -0.04 2.02
CA LEU A 71 -7.53 -0.81 2.75
C LEU A 71 -8.71 -1.24 1.86
N ARG A 72 -9.18 -0.34 0.98
CA ARG A 72 -10.24 -0.67 0.02
C ARG A 72 -9.81 -1.73 -0.99
N ARG A 73 -8.59 -1.64 -1.53
CA ARG A 73 -8.04 -2.62 -2.48
C ARG A 73 -7.92 -4.00 -1.85
N ASP A 74 -7.42 -4.03 -0.63
CA ASP A 74 -7.22 -5.22 0.15
C ASP A 74 -8.55 -5.89 0.53
N ASN A 75 -9.54 -5.14 1.01
CA ASN A 75 -10.90 -5.66 1.23
C ASN A 75 -11.53 -6.25 -0.06
N ARG A 76 -11.31 -5.63 -1.22
CA ARG A 76 -11.77 -6.17 -2.50
C ARG A 76 -11.02 -7.44 -2.91
N ARG A 77 -9.74 -7.57 -2.53
CA ARG A 77 -8.96 -8.78 -2.77
C ARG A 77 -9.48 -9.92 -1.89
N ALA A 78 -9.59 -9.70 -0.58
CA ALA A 78 -10.09 -10.68 0.37
C ALA A 78 -11.51 -11.20 0.00
N ARG A 79 -12.41 -10.32 -0.47
CA ARG A 79 -13.73 -10.74 -0.97
C ARG A 79 -13.64 -11.67 -2.17
N ARG A 80 -12.79 -11.35 -3.15
CA ARG A 80 -12.62 -12.19 -4.36
C ARG A 80 -12.03 -13.55 -4.02
N GLU A 81 -11.02 -13.58 -3.16
CA GLU A 81 -10.39 -14.82 -2.70
C GLU A 81 -11.38 -15.68 -1.91
N SER A 82 -12.21 -15.07 -1.07
CA SER A 82 -13.28 -15.77 -0.33
C SER A 82 -14.35 -16.35 -1.26
N THR A 83 -14.79 -15.62 -2.29
CA THR A 83 -15.73 -16.12 -3.29
C THR A 83 -15.14 -17.29 -4.08
N ALA A 84 -13.92 -17.15 -4.59
CA ALA A 84 -13.25 -18.21 -5.35
C ALA A 84 -12.98 -19.47 -4.50
N ALA A 85 -12.64 -19.31 -3.22
CA ALA A 85 -12.49 -20.43 -2.30
C ALA A 85 -13.82 -21.15 -2.06
N SER A 86 -14.93 -20.41 -1.94
CA SER A 86 -16.27 -20.98 -1.82
C SER A 86 -16.71 -21.70 -3.10
N GLU A 87 -16.39 -21.17 -4.27
CA GLU A 87 -16.66 -21.81 -5.57
C GLU A 87 -15.82 -23.08 -5.73
N THR A 88 -14.55 -23.08 -5.35
CA THR A 88 -13.66 -24.26 -5.39
C THR A 88 -14.19 -25.38 -4.50
N ASN A 89 -14.77 -25.06 -3.35
CA ASN A 89 -15.39 -26.05 -2.46
C ASN A 89 -16.70 -26.64 -3.02
N GLN A 90 -17.27 -26.04 -4.07
CA GLN A 90 -18.43 -26.55 -4.81
C GLN A 90 -18.05 -27.29 -6.09
N ILE A 91 -16.79 -27.23 -6.54
CA ILE A 91 -16.30 -27.98 -7.70
C ILE A 91 -16.09 -29.45 -7.28
N VAL A 92 -17.17 -30.20 -7.43
CA VAL A 92 -17.30 -31.59 -7.90
C VAL A 92 -15.99 -32.39 -7.95
N GLN A 93 -15.97 -33.52 -7.24
CA GLN A 93 -14.94 -34.55 -7.36
C GLN A 93 -14.67 -34.82 -8.85
N PRO A 94 -13.41 -34.76 -9.32
CA PRO A 94 -13.12 -35.10 -10.70
C PRO A 94 -13.54 -36.56 -10.91
N MET A 95 -14.45 -36.79 -11.85
CA MET A 95 -14.84 -38.13 -12.25
C MET A 95 -13.68 -38.71 -13.05
N PHE A 96 -12.74 -39.35 -12.36
CA PHE A 96 -11.75 -40.17 -13.02
C PHE A 96 -12.42 -41.50 -13.34
N GLU A 97 -12.78 -41.73 -14.60
CA GLU A 97 -13.10 -43.07 -15.08
C GLU A 97 -11.82 -43.90 -14.97
N ILE A 98 -11.75 -44.73 -13.94
CA ILE A 98 -10.75 -45.78 -13.86
C ILE A 98 -11.27 -46.85 -14.81
N GLU A 99 -10.76 -46.87 -16.04
CA GLU A 99 -10.95 -48.01 -16.94
C GLU A 99 -10.28 -49.21 -16.25
N ASP A 100 -11.08 -50.11 -15.69
CA ASP A 100 -10.62 -51.40 -15.20
C ASP A 100 -10.13 -52.21 -16.41
N GLU A 101 -8.83 -52.16 -16.68
CA GLU A 101 -8.14 -53.09 -17.58
C GLU A 101 -8.34 -54.52 -17.04
N SER A 102 -9.20 -55.27 -17.73
CA SER A 102 -9.48 -56.69 -17.48
C SER A 102 -8.52 -57.61 -18.23
#